data_AF-A0A957LAZ5-F1
#
_entry.id   AF-A0A957LAZ5-F1
#
_cell.length_a   1.000
_cell.length_b   1.000
_cell.length_c   1.000
_cell.angle_alpha   90.00
_cell.angle_beta   90.00
_cell.angle_gamma   90.00
#
_symmetry.space_group_name_H-M   'P 1'
#
loop_
_entity.id
_entity.type
_entity.pdbx_description
1 polymer ?
#
loop_
_entity_poly.entity_id
_entity_poly.type
_entity_poly.pdbx_seq_one_letter_code
_entity_poly.pdbx_strand_id
1 'polypeptide(L)'
;MTHYDEQAQQLLDMATAARWRVGQHFHEQLMEDIYTDAAHIADRAVTQPDQPARFDLDRTIDQLVTSRRWGFPIMLLLFTLVFWITISGANIPSGWLSWLLLDTVHPFLKEIAANIGLPWWLDGLLLDGMYLATAWVISVM
;
A
#
# COMPACT_ATOMS: atom_id res chain seq x y z
N MET A 1 41.84 -23.72 -28.42
CA MET A 1 40.92 -24.69 -29.05
C MET A 1 40.39 -25.70 -28.04
N THR A 2 41.21 -26.19 -27.10
CA THR A 2 40.87 -27.28 -26.17
C THR A 2 39.85 -26.94 -25.07
N HIS A 3 39.84 -25.70 -24.56
CA HIS A 3 38.98 -25.36 -23.41
C HIS A 3 37.48 -25.23 -23.77
N TYR A 4 37.17 -24.89 -25.03
CA TYR A 4 35.79 -24.87 -25.53
C TYR A 4 35.25 -26.29 -25.74
N ASP A 5 36.08 -27.23 -26.21
CA ASP A 5 35.70 -28.64 -26.34
C ASP A 5 35.43 -29.28 -24.98
N GLU A 6 36.26 -28.99 -23.96
CA GLU A 6 36.01 -29.48 -22.59
C GLU A 6 34.67 -28.99 -22.02
N GLN A 7 34.35 -27.71 -22.21
CA GLN A 7 33.06 -27.14 -21.75
C GLN A 7 31.88 -27.76 -22.51
N ALA A 8 32.01 -27.95 -23.83
CA ALA A 8 30.98 -28.61 -24.63
C ALA A 8 30.75 -30.06 -24.20
N GLN A 9 31.82 -30.81 -23.93
CA GLN A 9 31.75 -32.18 -23.44
C GLN A 9 31.05 -32.25 -22.07
N GLN A 10 31.41 -31.36 -21.14
CA GLN A 10 30.78 -31.28 -19.82
C GLN A 10 29.27 -31.00 -19.92
N LEU A 11 28.86 -30.12 -20.83
CA LEU A 11 27.46 -29.82 -21.11
C LEU A 11 26.70 -31.04 -21.66
N LEU A 12 27.32 -31.78 -22.58
CA LEU A 12 26.74 -33.01 -23.15
C LEU A 12 26.64 -34.13 -22.11
N ASP A 13 27.63 -34.28 -21.25
CA ASP A 13 27.62 -35.26 -20.15
C ASP A 13 26.54 -34.92 -19.12
N MET A 14 26.42 -33.63 -18.74
CA MET A 14 25.34 -33.15 -17.88
C MET A 14 23.95 -33.37 -18.49
N ALA A 15 23.77 -33.05 -19.78
CA ALA A 15 22.51 -33.25 -20.48
C ALA A 15 22.13 -34.74 -20.57
N THR A 16 23.11 -35.61 -20.82
CA THR A 16 22.92 -37.06 -20.88
C THR A 16 22.56 -37.62 -19.51
N ALA A 17 23.26 -37.20 -18.45
CA ALA A 17 22.94 -37.60 -17.07
C ALA A 17 21.55 -37.12 -16.64
N ALA A 18 21.15 -35.91 -17.03
CA ALA A 18 19.83 -35.36 -16.75
C ALA A 18 18.73 -36.12 -17.51
N ARG A 19 18.96 -36.50 -18.77
CA ARG A 19 18.02 -37.29 -19.58
C ARG A 19 17.60 -38.60 -18.89
N TRP A 20 18.53 -39.28 -18.22
CA TRP A 20 18.23 -40.52 -17.49
C TRP A 20 17.42 -40.30 -16.21
N ARG A 21 17.53 -39.14 -15.57
CA ARG A 21 16.76 -38.79 -14.35
C ARG A 21 15.32 -38.39 -14.65
N VAL A 22 15.11 -37.79 -15.81
CA VAL A 22 13.86 -37.14 -16.19
C VAL A 22 12.83 -38.14 -16.75
N GLY A 23 13.26 -39.37 -17.09
CA GLY A 23 12.36 -40.45 -17.53
C GLY A 23 11.88 -40.29 -18.97
N GLN A 24 11.46 -41.39 -19.60
CA GLN A 24 11.08 -41.38 -21.03
C GLN A 24 9.82 -40.56 -21.32
N HIS A 25 8.96 -40.34 -20.33
CA HIS A 25 7.66 -39.66 -20.46
C HIS A 25 7.70 -38.16 -20.15
N PHE A 26 8.85 -37.59 -19.82
CA PHE A 26 8.91 -36.17 -19.45
C PHE A 26 8.39 -35.23 -20.52
N HIS A 27 8.68 -35.52 -21.80
CA HIS A 27 8.19 -34.67 -22.88
C HIS A 27 6.67 -34.73 -22.98
N GLU A 28 6.07 -35.90 -22.73
CA GLU A 28 4.63 -36.11 -22.72
C GLU A 28 3.98 -35.37 -21.55
N GLN A 29 4.52 -35.52 -20.34
CA GLN A 29 4.06 -34.82 -19.13
C GLN A 29 4.19 -33.30 -19.26
N LEU A 30 5.33 -32.81 -19.77
CA LEU A 30 5.54 -31.38 -20.00
C LEU A 30 4.51 -30.83 -21.00
N MET A 31 4.21 -31.57 -22.07
CA MET A 31 3.20 -31.15 -23.03
C MET A 31 1.80 -31.19 -22.41
N GLU A 32 1.46 -32.22 -21.65
CA GLU A 32 0.19 -32.33 -20.93
C GLU A 32 0.00 -31.16 -19.96
N ASP A 33 1.01 -30.82 -19.16
CA ASP A 33 0.97 -29.69 -18.23
C ASP A 33 0.78 -28.37 -18.98
N ILE A 34 1.54 -28.13 -20.06
CA ILE A 34 1.40 -26.93 -20.89
C ILE A 34 -0.01 -26.82 -21.48
N TYR A 35 -0.55 -27.91 -22.04
CA TYR A 35 -1.90 -27.91 -22.62
C TYR A 35 -2.99 -27.76 -21.54
N THR A 36 -2.79 -28.34 -20.37
CA THR A 36 -3.71 -28.20 -19.23
C THR A 36 -3.77 -26.77 -18.73
N ASP A 37 -2.60 -26.13 -18.55
CA ASP A 37 -2.51 -24.72 -18.16
C ASP A 37 -3.11 -23.80 -19.23
N ALA A 38 -2.79 -24.05 -20.50
CA ALA A 38 -3.36 -23.28 -21.60
C ALA A 38 -4.89 -23.40 -21.65
N ALA A 39 -5.44 -24.60 -21.46
CA ALA A 39 -6.88 -24.83 -21.41
C ALA A 39 -7.52 -24.13 -20.20
N HIS A 40 -6.87 -24.17 -19.04
CA HIS A 40 -7.34 -23.48 -17.84
C HIS A 40 -7.36 -21.95 -18.02
N ILE A 41 -6.33 -21.37 -18.65
CA ILE A 41 -6.30 -19.95 -18.98
C ILE A 41 -7.41 -19.60 -19.99
N ALA A 42 -7.58 -20.42 -21.02
CA ALA A 42 -8.63 -20.20 -22.04
C ALA A 42 -10.03 -20.26 -21.43
N ASP A 43 -10.31 -21.21 -20.53
CA ASP A 43 -11.58 -21.36 -19.83
C ASP A 43 -11.92 -20.11 -18.99
N ARG A 44 -10.91 -19.47 -18.39
CA ARG A 44 -11.09 -18.22 -17.63
C ARG A 44 -11.25 -16.98 -18.51
N ALA A 45 -10.55 -16.92 -19.64
CA ALA A 45 -10.49 -15.73 -20.48
C ALA A 45 -11.63 -15.65 -21.50
N VAL A 46 -12.14 -16.78 -21.99
CA VAL A 46 -13.15 -16.84 -23.05
C VAL A 46 -14.55 -16.98 -22.46
N THR A 47 -15.49 -16.17 -22.94
CA THR A 47 -16.90 -16.29 -22.56
C THR A 47 -17.65 -17.09 -23.62
N GLN A 48 -18.14 -18.29 -23.28
CA GLN A 48 -18.98 -19.09 -24.17
C GLN A 48 -20.47 -18.79 -23.96
N PRO A 49 -21.26 -18.57 -25.04
CA PRO A 49 -22.68 -18.22 -24.92
C PRO A 49 -23.56 -19.31 -24.27
N ASP A 50 -23.22 -20.58 -24.49
CA ASP A 50 -24.07 -21.73 -24.12
C ASP A 50 -23.63 -22.44 -22.82
N GLN A 51 -22.60 -21.95 -22.13
CA GLN A 51 -22.14 -22.52 -20.87
C GLN A 51 -22.36 -21.55 -19.71
N PRO A 52 -22.86 -22.02 -18.54
CA PRO A 52 -22.99 -21.18 -17.37
C PRO A 52 -21.60 -20.68 -16.96
N ALA A 53 -21.44 -19.36 -16.88
CA ALA A 53 -20.19 -18.76 -16.45
C ALA A 53 -19.79 -19.33 -15.08
N ARG A 54 -18.59 -19.93 -14.98
CA ARG A 54 -18.03 -20.34 -13.69
C ARG A 54 -17.93 -19.11 -12.80
N PHE A 55 -18.32 -19.27 -11.53
CA PHE A 55 -18.37 -18.17 -10.58
C PHE A 55 -16.94 -17.73 -10.25
N ASP A 56 -16.47 -16.68 -10.91
CA ASP A 56 -15.19 -16.04 -10.62
C ASP A 56 -15.48 -14.81 -9.75
N LEU A 57 -15.10 -14.89 -8.46
CA LEU A 57 -15.30 -13.82 -7.50
C LEU A 57 -14.57 -12.54 -7.94
N ASP A 58 -13.37 -12.67 -8.50
CA ASP A 58 -12.58 -11.54 -8.99
C ASP A 58 -13.35 -10.83 -10.12
N ARG A 59 -13.88 -11.61 -11.08
CA ARG A 59 -14.67 -11.07 -12.20
C ARG A 59 -15.95 -10.37 -11.73
N THR A 60 -16.59 -10.90 -10.68
CA THR A 60 -17.82 -10.35 -10.12
C THR A 60 -17.57 -9.03 -9.39
N ILE A 61 -16.49 -8.97 -8.61
CA ILE A 61 -16.05 -7.76 -7.91
C ILE A 61 -15.64 -6.70 -8.93
N ASP A 62 -14.84 -7.06 -9.93
CA ASP A 62 -14.43 -6.14 -10.98
C ASP A 62 -15.63 -5.56 -11.72
N GLN A 63 -16.60 -6.39 -12.11
CA GLN A 63 -17.82 -5.92 -12.76
C GLN A 63 -18.65 -5.00 -11.86
N LEU A 64 -18.73 -5.28 -10.55
CA LEU A 64 -19.45 -4.42 -9.61
C LEU A 64 -18.76 -3.06 -9.47
N VAL A 65 -17.45 -3.06 -9.27
CA VAL A 65 -16.61 -1.86 -9.07
C VAL A 65 -16.50 -1.02 -10.35
N THR A 66 -16.41 -1.65 -11.53
CA THR A 66 -16.33 -0.93 -12.83
C THR A 66 -17.69 -0.70 -13.49
N SER A 67 -18.79 -1.15 -12.89
CA SER A 67 -20.11 -0.92 -13.48
C SER A 67 -20.42 0.57 -13.60
N ARG A 68 -21.08 0.96 -14.69
CA ARG A 68 -21.42 2.37 -14.96
C ARG A 68 -22.32 2.99 -13.89
N ARG A 69 -23.11 2.18 -13.18
CA ARG A 69 -24.05 2.63 -12.14
C ARG A 69 -23.51 2.52 -10.73
N TRP A 70 -22.81 1.43 -10.37
CA TRP A 70 -22.28 1.24 -9.01
C TRP A 70 -20.86 1.73 -8.83
N GLY A 71 -20.06 1.84 -9.90
CA GLY A 71 -18.69 2.33 -9.79
C GLY A 71 -18.59 3.74 -9.24
N PHE A 72 -19.47 4.66 -9.65
CA PHE A 72 -19.46 6.03 -9.13
C PHE A 72 -19.84 6.11 -7.63
N PRO A 73 -20.94 5.49 -7.16
CA PRO A 73 -21.25 5.38 -5.73
C PRO A 73 -20.14 4.72 -4.91
N ILE A 74 -19.55 3.62 -5.39
CA ILE A 74 -18.48 2.91 -4.70
C ILE A 74 -17.23 3.78 -4.59
N MET A 75 -16.85 4.46 -5.68
CA MET A 75 -15.72 5.38 -5.69
C MET A 75 -15.93 6.52 -4.70
N LEU A 76 -17.12 7.13 -4.66
CA LEU A 76 -17.44 8.18 -3.70
C LEU A 76 -17.36 7.67 -2.26
N LEU A 77 -17.93 6.50 -1.98
CA LEU A 77 -17.90 5.89 -0.65
C LEU A 77 -16.46 5.64 -0.19
N LEU A 78 -15.63 5.01 -1.04
CA LEU A 78 -14.23 4.77 -0.73
C LEU A 78 -13.46 6.08 -0.51
N PHE A 79 -13.71 7.07 -1.36
CA PHE A 79 -13.10 8.39 -1.22
C PHE A 79 -13.48 9.05 0.10
N THR A 80 -14.77 9.09 0.44
CA THR A 80 -15.25 9.62 1.73
C THR A 80 -14.66 8.86 2.91
N LEU A 81 -14.56 7.53 2.82
CA LEU A 81 -13.97 6.70 3.86
C LEU A 81 -12.48 7.01 4.08
N VAL A 82 -11.72 7.11 2.99
CA VAL A 82 -10.30 7.50 3.07
C VAL A 82 -10.15 8.90 3.67
N PHE A 83 -10.90 9.89 3.16
CA PHE A 83 -10.87 11.25 3.70
C PHE A 83 -11.25 11.30 5.18
N TRP A 84 -12.29 10.56 5.57
CA TRP A 84 -12.72 10.46 6.96
C TRP A 84 -11.61 9.93 7.86
N ILE A 85 -10.96 8.83 7.44
CA ILE A 85 -9.85 8.23 8.17
C ILE A 85 -8.68 9.22 8.25
N THR A 86 -8.34 9.93 7.19
CA THR A 86 -7.25 10.91 7.20
C THR A 86 -7.55 12.09 8.12
N ILE A 87 -8.75 12.67 8.05
CA ILE A 87 -9.15 13.82 8.88
C ILE A 87 -9.23 13.40 10.36
N SER A 88 -9.94 12.32 10.67
CA SER A 88 -10.05 11.83 12.05
C SER A 88 -8.71 11.31 12.58
N GLY A 89 -7.89 10.70 11.71
CA GLY A 89 -6.55 10.25 12.04
C GLY A 89 -5.62 11.41 12.38
N ALA A 90 -5.75 12.54 11.70
CA ALA A 90 -4.98 13.76 11.96
C ALA A 90 -5.38 14.45 13.29
N ASN A 91 -6.58 14.21 13.81
CA ASN A 91 -7.03 14.76 15.10
C ASN A 91 -6.25 14.22 16.32
N ILE A 92 -5.66 13.02 16.20
CA ILE A 92 -4.86 12.42 17.28
C ILE A 92 -3.49 13.11 17.42
N PRO A 93 -2.65 13.22 16.37
CA PRO A 93 -1.36 13.88 16.47
C PRO A 93 -1.48 15.40 16.73
N SER A 94 -2.49 16.07 16.16
CA SER A 94 -2.80 17.47 16.50
C SER A 94 -3.14 17.64 17.97
N GLY A 95 -3.91 16.72 18.55
CA GLY A 95 -4.19 16.70 19.99
C GLY A 95 -2.93 16.58 20.85
N TRP A 96 -1.97 15.73 20.47
CA TRP A 96 -0.68 15.64 21.15
C TRP A 96 0.15 16.91 21.03
N LEU A 97 0.13 17.55 19.86
CA LEU A 97 0.85 18.79 19.61
C LEU A 97 0.26 19.94 20.42
N SER A 98 -1.07 20.02 20.50
CA SER A 98 -1.81 20.95 21.35
C SER A 98 -1.42 20.77 22.81
N TRP A 99 -1.44 19.54 23.32
CA TRP A 99 -1.03 19.25 24.70
C TRP A 99 0.42 19.65 24.98
N LEU A 100 1.34 19.38 24.05
CA LEU A 100 2.74 19.73 24.21
C LEU A 100 2.95 21.25 24.19
N LEU A 101 2.43 21.95 23.18
CA LEU A 101 2.69 23.38 22.99
C LEU A 101 1.87 24.26 23.95
N LEU A 102 0.59 23.95 24.15
CA LEU A 102 -0.31 24.76 24.95
C LEU A 102 -0.30 24.37 26.43
N ASP A 103 -0.35 23.08 26.74
CA ASP A 103 -0.50 22.65 28.14
C ASP A 103 0.85 22.45 28.85
N THR A 104 1.94 22.28 28.11
CA THR A 104 3.28 22.05 28.68
C THR A 104 4.21 23.23 28.46
N VAL A 105 4.43 23.64 27.20
CA VAL A 105 5.45 24.66 26.87
C VAL A 105 4.99 26.08 27.23
N HIS A 106 3.73 26.45 26.99
CA HIS A 106 3.21 27.78 27.36
C HIS A 106 3.31 28.09 28.87
N PRO A 107 2.82 27.23 29.79
CA PRO A 107 2.95 27.49 31.24
C PRO A 107 4.40 27.49 31.71
N PHE A 108 5.27 26.66 31.11
CA PHE A 108 6.70 26.68 31.39
C PHE A 108 7.36 28.01 30.98
N LEU A 109 7.02 28.55 29.80
CA LEU A 109 7.49 29.88 29.38
C LEU A 109 6.97 30.99 30.30
N LYS A 110 5.71 30.91 30.75
CA LYS A 110 5.12 31.83 31.74
C LYS A 110 5.90 31.81 33.06
N GLU A 111 6.26 30.63 33.55
CA GLU A 111 7.03 30.48 34.78
C GLU A 111 8.44 31.07 34.65
N ILE A 112 9.12 30.85 33.53
CA ILE A 112 10.41 31.48 33.23
C ILE A 112 10.27 33.01 33.13
N ALA A 113 9.24 33.50 32.44
CA ALA A 113 9.00 34.93 32.30
C ALA A 113 8.75 35.61 33.66
N ALA A 114 7.99 34.95 34.53
CA ALA A 114 7.78 35.41 35.90
C ALA A 114 9.08 35.41 36.72
N ASN A 115 9.92 34.38 36.58
CA ASN A 115 11.20 34.28 37.30
C ASN A 115 12.24 35.31 36.84
N ILE A 116 12.21 35.72 35.57
CA ILE A 116 13.10 36.77 35.02
C ILE A 116 12.56 38.18 35.29
N GLY A 117 11.31 38.30 35.77
CA GLY A 117 10.68 39.58 36.08
C GLY A 117 10.26 40.35 34.81
N LEU A 118 9.76 39.64 33.79
CA LEU A 118 9.32 40.26 32.55
C LEU A 118 8.16 41.25 32.79
N PRO A 119 8.18 42.45 32.18
CA PRO A 119 7.05 43.38 32.25
C PRO A 119 5.77 42.75 31.69
N TRP A 120 4.65 42.98 32.37
CA TRP A 120 3.34 42.38 32.05
C TRP A 120 2.89 42.60 30.58
N TRP A 121 3.24 43.74 29.98
CA TRP A 121 2.89 44.04 28.59
C TRP A 121 3.71 43.22 27.58
N LEU A 122 4.95 42.87 27.92
CA LEU A 122 5.85 42.11 27.06
C LEU A 122 5.56 40.61 27.17
N ASP A 123 5.26 40.13 28.38
CA ASP A 123 4.75 38.78 28.62
C ASP A 123 3.45 38.51 27.84
N GLY A 124 2.45 39.39 28.00
CA GLY A 124 1.17 39.25 27.31
C GLY A 124 1.28 39.35 25.78
N LEU A 125 2.16 40.20 25.25
CA LEU A 125 2.36 40.31 23.81
C LEU A 125 3.01 39.04 23.22
N LEU A 126 4.08 38.55 23.85
CA LEU A 126 4.89 37.46 23.31
C LEU A 126 4.27 36.08 23.59
N LEU A 127 3.87 35.82 24.84
CA LEU A 127 3.38 34.51 25.26
C LEU A 127 1.90 34.32 24.99
N ASP A 128 1.07 35.29 25.38
CA ASP A 128 -0.39 35.17 25.25
C ASP A 128 -0.87 35.55 23.84
N GLY A 129 -0.16 36.48 23.18
CA GLY A 129 -0.45 36.90 21.81
C GLY A 129 0.23 36.01 20.77
N MET A 130 1.53 36.24 20.55
CA MET A 130 2.25 35.63 19.43
C MET A 130 2.37 34.11 19.56
N TYR A 131 2.84 33.62 20.70
CA TYR A 131 3.08 32.19 20.91
C TYR A 131 1.79 31.39 20.92
N LEU A 132 0.79 31.80 21.71
CA LEU A 132 -0.50 31.09 21.83
C LEU A 132 -1.25 31.03 20.49
N ALA A 133 -1.29 32.14 19.74
CA ALA A 133 -1.89 32.16 18.41
C ALA A 133 -1.17 31.23 17.42
N THR A 134 0.17 31.23 17.45
CA THR A 134 0.98 30.37 16.57
C THR A 134 0.84 28.89 16.93
N ALA A 135 0.88 28.57 18.21
CA ALA A 135 0.72 27.20 18.72
C ALA A 135 -0.67 26.64 18.41
N TRP A 136 -1.72 27.47 18.48
CA TRP A 136 -3.07 27.09 18.04
C TRP A 136 -3.13 26.79 16.54
N VAL A 137 -2.60 27.67 15.69
CA VAL A 137 -2.60 27.45 14.23
C VAL A 137 -1.87 26.16 13.88
N ILE A 138 -0.67 25.96 14.44
CA ILE A 138 0.15 24.77 14.17
C ILE A 138 -0.48 23.49 14.71
N SER A 139 -1.24 23.59 15.82
CA SER A 139 -1.89 22.42 16.42
C SER A 139 -3.21 22.08 15.74
N VAL A 140 -3.89 23.03 15.08
CA VAL A 140 -5.22 22.83 14.47
C VAL A 140 -5.18 22.65 12.95
N MET A 141 -4.14 23.17 12.27
CA MET A 141 -3.92 23.03 10.83
C MET A 141 -3.02 21.85 10.51
#